data_AF-A0A0F9LX24-F1
#
_entry.id   AF-A0A0F9LX24-F1
#
_cell.length_a   1.000
_cell.length_b   1.000
_cell.length_c   1.000
_cell.angle_alpha   90.00
_cell.angle_beta   90.00
_cell.angle_gamma   90.00
#
_symmetry.space_group_name_H-M   'P 1'
#
loop_
_entity.id
_entity.type
_entity.pdbx_description
1 polymer ?
#
loop_
_entity_poly.entity_id
_entity_poly.type
_entity_poly.pdbx_seq_one_letter_code
_entity_poly.pdbx_strand_id
1 'polypeptide(L)'
;MNESSDNITTVNEIKDEILIKHYYKLIEKGEIEFLKEMDSFNINDEELDDESKYKDINDKKLVQILKDLIIDVKKDEDQEKLRILKLKKKVFQKLWPNFVRSAIKYLRIKDTRDKCEFKFDFGVKNLTKYFEEFSKFEEILYGVDEYYRDHSLHVFRVYLLGEYLGRKLLKGFDQLKITTKSLGINDNIIYDEKEAIWCVIALCHDLGYPLQKLDQLNKKLVKILEFFGTSNFNPLRYSLPLEGTILDKFILKLISSRINEKLKIQHQPKFYAKYSKAYEKLSHGIMSCILLMKNLVYFKETDYEPEFEKGYHYEEKSKNNSAEKGGKEFSDETLEDARQYVIRREILRSIASHDNEDIYHIEMNNFPFLLIMCDEIQEWSRPASKIRFSYLSDPKNIENIQIKAFNENNIDISIGLNFPDKDLLDYAANKYMRFIRLLRSAVHSDRRLFNFKMSIENNKGTKYQFIYDSPVEFYSDEKKNKKEDSYKSPKCIEFKNGYEDPDFLRNIIEMINKK
;
A
#
# COMPACT_ATOMS: atom_id res chain seq x y z
N MET A 1 43.94 -12.51 0.09
CA MET A 1 43.34 -11.38 0.84
C MET A 1 41.84 -11.55 0.70
N ASN A 2 41.21 -11.96 1.79
CA ASN A 2 39.83 -12.39 1.86
C ASN A 2 38.91 -11.16 1.84
N GLU A 3 38.14 -10.99 0.78
CA GLU A 3 36.90 -10.22 0.83
C GLU A 3 35.81 -11.15 1.35
N SER A 4 35.41 -10.90 2.59
CA SER A 4 34.32 -11.55 3.29
C SER A 4 33.01 -11.26 2.56
N SER A 5 32.39 -12.33 2.08
CA SER A 5 30.98 -12.39 1.71
C SER A 5 30.10 -12.03 2.91
N ASP A 6 29.66 -10.77 3.00
CA ASP A 6 28.58 -10.36 3.89
C ASP A 6 27.24 -10.90 3.36
N ASN A 7 26.99 -12.18 3.63
CA ASN A 7 25.64 -12.77 3.59
C ASN A 7 24.82 -12.19 4.76
N ILE A 8 24.23 -11.01 4.57
CA ILE A 8 23.30 -10.42 5.53
C ILE A 8 21.88 -10.55 4.97
N THR A 9 21.13 -11.59 5.37
CA THR A 9 19.68 -11.68 5.11
C THR A 9 18.94 -12.41 6.23
N THR A 10 18.94 -11.82 7.43
CA THR A 10 17.98 -12.16 8.49
C THR A 10 17.66 -10.90 9.28
N VAL A 11 16.42 -10.44 9.21
CA VAL A 11 15.92 -9.31 10.02
C VAL A 11 15.19 -9.92 11.22
N ASN A 12 15.86 -9.92 12.37
CA ASN A 12 15.40 -10.65 13.56
C ASN A 12 14.26 -9.97 14.31
N GLU A 13 14.02 -8.67 14.10
CA GLU A 13 12.93 -7.93 14.75
C GLU A 13 12.62 -6.61 14.02
N ILE A 14 11.35 -6.30 13.78
CA ILE A 14 10.90 -5.01 13.22
C ILE A 14 10.10 -4.24 14.28
N LYS A 15 10.57 -3.02 14.57
CA LYS A 15 9.96 -2.08 15.51
C LYS A 15 10.05 -0.65 14.99
N ASP A 16 9.18 0.23 15.50
CA ASP A 16 9.17 1.68 15.18
C ASP A 16 10.57 2.29 15.26
N GLU A 17 11.33 2.00 16.32
CA GLU A 17 12.68 2.56 16.53
C GLU A 17 13.66 2.14 15.44
N ILE A 18 13.61 0.89 14.98
CA ILE A 18 14.51 0.36 13.94
C ILE A 18 14.18 1.05 12.62
N LEU A 19 12.90 1.19 12.30
CA LEU A 19 12.42 1.81 11.08
C LEU A 19 12.74 3.31 11.05
N ILE A 20 12.40 4.05 12.12
CA ILE A 20 12.71 5.48 12.24
C ILE A 20 14.23 5.69 12.21
N LYS A 21 15.01 4.83 12.88
CA LYS A 21 16.47 4.91 12.90
C LYS A 21 17.10 4.67 11.54
N HIS A 22 16.55 3.72 10.80
CA HIS A 22 16.97 3.49 9.44
C HIS A 22 16.67 4.72 8.58
N TYR A 23 15.44 5.24 8.67
CA TYR A 23 14.96 6.32 7.84
C TYR A 23 15.71 7.64 8.07
N TYR A 24 15.90 8.09 9.32
CA TYR A 24 16.61 9.36 9.55
C TYR A 24 18.08 9.29 9.08
N LYS A 25 18.72 8.12 9.12
CA LYS A 25 20.08 7.93 8.60
C LYS A 25 20.14 8.06 7.08
N LEU A 26 19.09 7.62 6.38
CA LEU A 26 18.98 7.81 4.93
C LEU A 26 18.87 9.30 4.60
N ILE A 27 18.07 10.04 5.38
CA ILE A 27 17.93 11.50 5.24
C ILE A 27 19.27 12.20 5.49
N GLU A 28 20.00 11.84 6.55
CA GLU A 28 21.32 12.43 6.86
C GLU A 28 22.34 12.23 5.74
N LYS A 29 22.24 11.14 4.99
CA LYS A 29 23.10 10.85 3.85
C LYS A 29 22.59 11.45 2.54
N GLY A 30 21.40 12.04 2.53
CA GLY A 30 20.76 12.57 1.32
C GLY A 30 20.36 11.48 0.32
N GLU A 31 20.11 10.25 0.78
CA GLU A 31 19.75 9.10 -0.07
C GLU A 31 18.27 9.12 -0.54
N ILE A 32 17.47 10.10 -0.10
CA ILE A 32 16.06 10.28 -0.47
C ILE A 32 15.92 11.60 -1.22
N GLU A 33 15.87 11.56 -2.55
CA GLU A 33 16.00 12.77 -3.38
C GLU A 33 14.80 13.72 -3.26
N PHE A 34 13.58 13.17 -3.21
CA PHE A 34 12.37 14.00 -3.19
C PHE A 34 12.22 14.85 -1.92
N LEU A 35 12.89 14.48 -0.81
CA LEU A 35 12.85 15.26 0.42
C LEU A 35 13.58 16.60 0.31
N LYS A 36 14.54 16.73 -0.60
CA LYS A 36 15.21 18.02 -0.87
C LYS A 36 14.22 19.11 -1.29
N GLU A 37 13.05 18.72 -1.81
CA GLU A 37 11.96 19.62 -2.15
C GLU A 37 11.13 20.10 -0.95
N MET A 38 11.37 19.59 0.26
CA MET A 38 10.79 20.14 1.49
C MET A 38 11.25 21.58 1.77
N ASP A 39 12.47 21.92 1.37
CA ASP A 39 13.14 23.19 1.73
C ASP A 39 12.71 24.38 0.86
N SER A 40 12.07 24.15 -0.29
CA SER A 40 11.97 25.14 -1.39
C SER A 40 10.65 25.92 -1.47
N PHE A 41 9.84 25.92 -0.40
CA PHE A 41 8.58 26.66 -0.35
C PHE A 41 8.54 27.72 0.75
N ASN A 42 8.53 28.98 0.33
CA ASN A 42 8.11 30.13 1.13
C ASN A 42 6.62 30.36 0.81
N ILE A 43 5.77 30.29 1.84
CA ILE A 43 4.30 30.30 1.77
C ILE A 43 3.81 31.76 1.60
N ASN A 44 4.21 32.44 0.53
CA ASN A 44 3.82 33.82 0.28
C ASN A 44 2.93 34.01 -0.98
N ASP A 45 2.55 32.93 -1.68
CA ASP A 45 1.78 33.04 -2.94
C ASP A 45 0.30 32.62 -2.83
N GLU A 46 -0.22 32.42 -1.62
CA GLU A 46 -1.65 32.56 -1.36
C GLU A 46 -1.80 33.28 -0.02
N GLU A 47 -2.67 34.30 0.07
CA GLU A 47 -3.13 34.88 1.34
C GLU A 47 -3.73 33.77 2.21
N LEU A 48 -2.86 33.13 2.98
CA LEU A 48 -3.18 32.22 4.06
C LEU A 48 -3.19 33.08 5.32
N ASP A 49 -4.28 33.00 6.09
CA ASP A 49 -4.29 33.49 7.48
C ASP A 49 -2.98 33.12 8.17
N ASP A 50 -2.32 34.13 8.75
CA ASP A 50 -1.01 34.07 9.43
C ASP A 50 -0.92 33.01 10.56
N GLU A 51 -2.03 32.33 10.88
CA GLU A 51 -2.11 31.28 11.90
C GLU A 51 -1.86 29.85 11.38
N SER A 52 -1.53 29.65 10.09
CA SER A 52 -1.30 28.30 9.59
C SER A 52 -0.04 27.66 10.23
N LYS A 53 -0.26 26.62 11.04
CA LYS A 53 0.73 25.87 11.85
C LYS A 53 1.77 25.07 11.03
N TYR A 54 1.98 25.42 9.77
CA TYR A 54 2.67 24.63 8.75
C TYR A 54 4.04 25.19 8.32
N LYS A 55 4.57 26.19 9.04
CA LYS A 55 5.87 26.81 8.71
C LYS A 55 7.07 25.93 9.09
N ASP A 56 7.99 25.82 8.13
CA ASP A 56 9.42 25.54 8.29
C ASP A 56 9.81 24.15 8.84
N ILE A 57 9.49 23.06 8.11
CA ILE A 57 10.14 21.75 8.33
C ILE A 57 11.06 21.46 7.15
N ASN A 58 12.37 21.52 7.40
CA ASN A 58 13.43 21.13 6.46
C ASN A 58 14.03 19.77 6.82
N ASP A 59 14.86 19.20 5.94
CA ASP A 59 15.48 17.89 6.15
C ASP A 59 16.25 17.80 7.47
N LYS A 60 16.96 18.87 7.86
CA LYS A 60 17.73 18.92 9.12
C LYS A 60 16.83 18.89 10.35
N LYS A 61 15.74 19.66 10.33
CA LYS A 61 14.74 19.68 11.41
C LYS A 61 13.94 18.39 11.44
N LEU A 62 13.68 17.77 10.30
CA LEU A 62 13.07 16.44 10.21
C LEU A 62 13.94 15.39 10.89
N VAL A 63 15.25 15.35 10.60
CA VAL A 63 16.19 14.45 11.29
C VAL A 63 16.16 14.67 12.80
N GLN A 64 16.15 15.92 13.25
CA GLN A 64 16.06 16.22 14.68
C GLN A 64 14.75 15.70 15.29
N ILE A 65 13.61 15.98 14.65
CA ILE A 65 12.29 15.49 15.08
C ILE A 65 12.28 13.95 15.19
N LEU A 66 12.84 13.24 14.19
CA LEU A 66 12.90 11.78 14.20
C LEU A 66 13.84 11.24 15.29
N LYS A 67 14.94 11.93 15.58
CA LYS A 67 15.84 11.58 16.70
C LYS A 67 15.15 11.76 18.05
N ASP A 68 14.42 12.86 18.23
CA ASP A 68 13.68 13.16 19.46
C ASP A 68 12.61 12.07 19.72
N LEU A 69 11.92 11.61 18.67
CA LEU A 69 10.94 10.51 18.75
C LEU A 69 11.54 9.17 19.21
N ILE A 70 12.86 8.95 19.04
CA ILE A 70 13.56 7.74 19.51
C ILE A 70 14.00 7.91 20.97
N ILE A 71 14.47 9.10 21.35
CA ILE A 71 15.00 9.39 22.69
C ILE A 71 13.91 9.21 23.77
N ASP A 72 12.68 9.62 23.46
CA ASP A 72 11.56 9.54 24.39
C ASP A 72 11.14 8.09 24.74
N VAL A 73 11.52 7.07 23.96
CA VAL A 73 11.08 5.67 24.17
C VAL A 73 11.78 4.95 25.34
N LYS A 74 12.88 5.52 25.86
CA LYS A 74 13.72 4.85 26.87
C LYS A 74 13.19 4.90 28.33
N LYS A 75 11.99 5.42 28.57
CA LYS A 75 11.40 5.52 29.93
C LYS A 75 10.21 4.56 30.07
N ASP A 76 10.37 3.57 30.95
CA ASP A 76 9.55 2.35 31.00
C ASP A 76 8.34 2.48 31.94
N GLU A 77 7.55 3.54 31.78
CA GLU A 77 6.27 3.71 32.49
C GLU A 77 5.10 3.71 31.50
N ASP A 78 4.02 2.98 31.81
CA ASP A 78 2.88 2.78 30.90
C ASP A 78 2.14 4.09 30.57
N GLN A 79 2.10 5.05 31.51
CA GLN A 79 1.56 6.40 31.25
C GLN A 79 2.43 7.19 30.27
N GLU A 80 3.76 7.01 30.32
CA GLU A 80 4.70 7.66 29.42
C GLU A 80 4.62 7.04 28.01
N LYS A 81 4.43 5.72 27.88
CA LYS A 81 4.16 5.04 26.59
C LYS A 81 2.95 5.63 25.85
N LEU A 82 1.86 5.89 26.57
CA LEU A 82 0.67 6.52 25.99
C LEU A 82 0.93 7.98 25.58
N ARG A 83 1.68 8.73 26.39
CA ARG A 83 2.09 10.10 26.06
C ARG A 83 2.95 10.13 24.80
N ILE A 84 3.90 9.22 24.68
CA ILE A 84 4.79 9.06 23.50
C ILE A 84 3.97 8.71 22.26
N LEU A 85 3.00 7.80 22.35
CA LEU A 85 2.12 7.48 21.23
C LEU A 85 1.30 8.69 20.76
N LYS A 86 0.76 9.49 21.69
CA LYS A 86 0.07 10.74 21.36
C LYS A 86 1.00 11.76 20.72
N LEU A 87 2.24 11.88 21.20
CA LEU A 87 3.25 12.76 20.63
C LEU A 87 3.64 12.32 19.21
N LYS A 88 3.93 11.02 19.01
CA LYS A 88 4.17 10.42 17.69
C LYS A 88 3.03 10.75 16.74
N LYS A 89 1.77 10.54 17.16
CA LYS A 89 0.60 10.85 16.33
C LYS A 89 0.59 12.31 15.89
N LYS A 90 0.75 13.25 16.83
CA LYS A 90 0.80 14.69 16.53
C LYS A 90 1.95 15.07 15.60
N VAL A 91 3.12 14.47 15.79
CA VAL A 91 4.29 14.73 14.93
C VAL A 91 4.03 14.21 13.53
N PHE A 92 3.59 12.97 13.39
CA PHE A 92 3.30 12.36 12.09
C PHE A 92 2.17 13.08 11.34
N GLN A 93 1.10 13.49 12.02
CA GLN A 93 0.06 14.33 11.43
C GLN A 93 0.61 15.64 10.84
N LYS A 94 1.62 16.24 11.48
CA LYS A 94 2.29 17.45 10.98
C LYS A 94 3.25 17.17 9.83
N LEU A 95 3.89 16.01 9.81
CA LEU A 95 4.83 15.62 8.75
C LEU A 95 4.11 15.18 7.47
N TRP A 96 2.93 14.57 7.60
CA TRP A 96 2.17 13.96 6.51
C TRP A 96 1.98 14.87 5.29
N PRO A 97 1.49 16.11 5.44
CA PRO A 97 1.29 16.98 4.29
C PRO A 97 2.60 17.33 3.58
N ASN A 98 3.70 17.45 4.32
CA ASN A 98 5.00 17.79 3.74
C ASN A 98 5.55 16.63 2.91
N PHE A 99 5.41 15.39 3.38
CA PHE A 99 5.85 14.21 2.62
C PHE A 99 5.06 14.05 1.32
N VAL A 100 3.73 14.13 1.40
CA VAL A 100 2.86 14.02 0.22
C VAL A 100 3.13 15.16 -0.76
N ARG A 101 3.30 16.39 -0.27
CA ARG A 101 3.60 17.55 -1.11
C ARG A 101 4.95 17.41 -1.81
N SER A 102 6.01 17.06 -1.08
CA SER A 102 7.36 16.88 -1.65
C SER A 102 7.40 15.77 -2.68
N ALA A 103 6.72 14.64 -2.43
CA ALA A 103 6.63 13.55 -3.40
C ALA A 103 5.91 14.00 -4.69
N ILE A 104 4.76 14.67 -4.59
CA ILE A 104 4.03 15.19 -5.75
C ILE A 104 4.85 16.22 -6.52
N LYS A 105 5.48 17.15 -5.81
CA LYS A 105 6.33 18.17 -6.42
C LYS A 105 7.49 17.55 -7.17
N TYR A 106 8.14 16.55 -6.58
CA TYR A 106 9.22 15.82 -7.23
C TYR A 106 8.76 15.14 -8.53
N LEU A 107 7.62 14.44 -8.50
CA LEU A 107 7.05 13.81 -9.70
C LEU A 107 6.73 14.83 -10.81
N ARG A 108 6.28 16.04 -10.44
CA ARG A 108 6.05 17.14 -11.37
C ARG A 108 7.35 17.72 -11.96
N ILE A 109 8.38 17.91 -11.13
CA ILE A 109 9.69 18.40 -11.61
C ILE A 109 10.31 17.46 -12.64
N LYS A 110 10.04 16.14 -12.53
CA LYS A 110 10.51 15.15 -13.48
C LYS A 110 9.62 15.03 -14.73
N ASP A 111 8.46 15.70 -14.78
CA ASP A 111 7.63 15.81 -15.98
C ASP A 111 8.16 16.94 -16.85
N THR A 112 8.73 16.62 -18.01
CA THR A 112 9.34 17.61 -18.91
C THR A 112 8.32 18.57 -19.53
N ARG A 113 7.02 18.23 -19.50
CA ARG A 113 5.94 19.08 -20.01
C ARG A 113 5.54 20.14 -18.98
N ASP A 114 5.78 19.86 -17.70
CA ASP A 114 5.45 20.77 -16.61
C ASP A 114 6.60 21.74 -16.35
N LYS A 115 6.41 22.99 -16.77
CA LYS A 115 7.39 24.04 -16.55
C LYS A 115 7.58 24.41 -15.08
N CYS A 116 6.75 23.89 -14.17
CA CYS A 116 6.79 24.14 -12.73
C CYS A 116 6.79 25.65 -12.38
N GLU A 117 6.20 26.49 -13.25
CA GLU A 117 6.25 27.95 -13.15
C GLU A 117 5.42 28.49 -11.98
N PHE A 118 4.41 27.74 -11.52
CA PHE A 118 3.49 28.18 -10.46
C PHE A 118 3.68 27.38 -9.18
N LYS A 119 4.01 28.09 -8.10
CA LYS A 119 4.12 27.55 -6.74
C LYS A 119 2.75 27.44 -6.07
N PHE A 120 1.91 26.53 -6.56
CA PHE A 120 0.61 26.23 -5.95
C PHE A 120 0.73 25.11 -4.89
N ASP A 121 -0.21 25.02 -3.95
CA ASP A 121 -0.26 23.97 -2.91
C ASP A 121 -0.58 22.55 -3.47
N PHE A 122 -0.82 22.44 -4.78
CA PHE A 122 -1.16 21.20 -5.49
C PHE A 122 -2.40 20.48 -4.96
N GLY A 123 -3.23 21.15 -4.14
CA GLY A 123 -4.42 20.60 -3.51
C GLY A 123 -4.16 19.82 -2.22
N VAL A 124 -2.92 19.85 -1.70
CA VAL A 124 -2.53 19.15 -0.47
C VAL A 124 -3.21 19.74 0.75
N LYS A 125 -3.48 21.05 0.81
CA LYS A 125 -4.21 21.76 1.87
C LYS A 125 -5.60 21.20 2.09
N ASN A 126 -6.36 20.97 1.03
CA ASN A 126 -7.70 20.38 1.13
C ASN A 126 -7.62 18.93 1.63
N LEU A 127 -6.65 18.17 1.13
CA LEU A 127 -6.41 16.81 1.60
C LEU A 127 -5.94 16.76 3.06
N THR A 128 -5.18 17.77 3.50
CA THR A 128 -4.72 17.92 4.89
C THR A 128 -5.89 18.23 5.81
N LYS A 129 -6.77 19.16 5.43
CA LYS A 129 -8.03 19.42 6.16
C LYS A 129 -8.87 18.16 6.28
N TYR A 130 -8.98 17.37 5.21
CA TYR A 130 -9.65 16.07 5.26
C TYR A 130 -8.96 15.12 6.24
N PHE A 131 -7.63 15.02 6.20
CA PHE A 131 -6.87 14.13 7.10
C PHE A 131 -6.97 14.53 8.58
N GLU A 132 -7.06 15.84 8.88
CA GLU A 132 -7.34 16.35 10.22
C GLU A 132 -8.74 15.94 10.71
N GLU A 133 -9.77 16.08 9.87
CA GLU A 133 -11.13 15.62 10.20
C GLU A 133 -11.21 14.10 10.31
N PHE A 134 -10.51 13.36 9.44
CA PHE A 134 -10.36 11.92 9.53
C PHE A 134 -9.77 11.51 10.88
N SER A 135 -8.69 12.17 11.29
CA SER A 135 -8.03 11.91 12.58
C SER A 135 -8.96 12.11 13.78
N LYS A 136 -9.90 13.07 13.72
CA LYS A 136 -10.93 13.27 14.74
C LYS A 136 -12.00 12.18 14.66
N PHE A 137 -12.43 11.82 13.46
CA PHE A 137 -13.42 10.76 13.23
C PHE A 137 -12.93 9.39 13.71
N GLU A 138 -11.62 9.11 13.66
CA GLU A 138 -11.03 7.90 14.22
C GLU A 138 -11.45 7.68 15.68
N GLU A 139 -11.57 8.75 16.48
CA GLU A 139 -11.98 8.68 17.89
C GLU A 139 -13.34 7.99 18.07
N ILE A 140 -14.25 8.16 17.11
CA ILE A 140 -15.56 7.51 17.09
C ILE A 140 -15.42 6.04 16.69
N LEU A 141 -14.57 5.74 15.71
CA LEU A 141 -14.37 4.38 15.20
C LEU A 141 -13.76 3.43 16.25
N TYR A 142 -12.94 3.95 17.18
CA TYR A 142 -12.45 3.18 18.32
C TYR A 142 -13.56 2.58 19.18
N GLY A 143 -14.74 3.20 19.26
CA GLY A 143 -15.90 2.65 19.98
C GLY A 143 -16.68 1.60 19.18
N VAL A 144 -16.36 1.41 17.90
CA VAL A 144 -17.18 0.66 16.95
C VAL A 144 -16.52 -0.65 16.54
N ASP A 145 -15.19 -0.72 16.51
CA ASP A 145 -14.46 -1.92 16.09
C ASP A 145 -13.53 -2.43 17.19
N GLU A 146 -13.69 -3.70 17.58
CA GLU A 146 -12.90 -4.35 18.62
C GLU A 146 -11.42 -4.60 18.19
N TYR A 147 -11.10 -4.48 16.91
CA TYR A 147 -9.74 -4.66 16.39
C TYR A 147 -9.24 -3.42 15.65
N TYR A 148 -9.73 -2.23 16.03
CA TYR A 148 -9.38 -0.96 15.39
C TYR A 148 -7.89 -0.60 15.54
N ARG A 149 -7.27 -0.19 14.43
CA ARG A 149 -5.89 0.32 14.35
C ARG A 149 -5.91 1.85 14.18
N ASP A 150 -4.95 2.57 14.75
CA ASP A 150 -4.79 4.00 14.46
C ASP A 150 -4.29 4.16 13.01
N HIS A 151 -5.16 4.60 12.10
CA HIS A 151 -4.87 4.71 10.67
C HIS A 151 -3.91 5.87 10.39
N SER A 152 -3.93 6.93 11.22
CA SER A 152 -3.01 8.06 11.10
C SER A 152 -1.55 7.64 11.31
N LEU A 153 -1.27 6.84 12.34
CA LEU A 153 0.07 6.29 12.59
C LEU A 153 0.41 5.11 11.67
N HIS A 154 -0.59 4.32 11.31
CA HIS A 154 -0.43 3.13 10.49
C HIS A 154 0.16 3.45 9.11
N VAL A 155 -0.39 4.43 8.39
CA VAL A 155 0.08 4.79 7.05
C VAL A 155 1.56 5.19 7.04
N PHE A 156 2.04 5.83 8.11
CA PHE A 156 3.46 6.14 8.28
C PHE A 156 4.32 4.92 8.54
N ARG A 157 3.85 3.99 9.38
CA ARG A 157 4.58 2.75 9.64
C ARG A 157 4.66 1.89 8.38
N VAL A 158 3.59 1.85 7.58
CA VAL A 158 3.57 1.19 6.28
C VAL A 158 4.59 1.83 5.35
N TYR A 159 4.62 3.16 5.26
CA TYR A 159 5.61 3.89 4.47
C TYR A 159 7.05 3.54 4.89
N LEU A 160 7.39 3.67 6.18
CA LEU A 160 8.72 3.37 6.71
C LEU A 160 9.12 1.89 6.55
N LEU A 161 8.14 0.98 6.68
CA LEU A 161 8.37 -0.44 6.44
C LEU A 161 8.71 -0.69 4.97
N GLY A 162 7.94 -0.11 4.04
CA GLY A 162 8.23 -0.26 2.61
C GLY A 162 9.57 0.33 2.19
N GLU A 163 9.97 1.47 2.77
CA GLU A 163 11.32 2.03 2.59
C GLU A 163 12.40 1.04 3.04
N TYR A 164 12.21 0.44 4.21
CA TYR A 164 13.13 -0.55 4.75
C TYR A 164 13.20 -1.81 3.88
N LEU A 165 12.06 -2.37 3.45
CA LEU A 165 11.99 -3.57 2.62
C LEU A 165 12.54 -3.32 1.21
N GLY A 166 12.14 -2.21 0.59
CA GLY A 166 12.58 -1.79 -0.74
C GLY A 166 14.08 -1.63 -0.81
N ARG A 167 14.68 -0.88 0.12
CA ARG A 167 16.13 -0.60 0.11
C ARG A 167 16.98 -1.79 0.56
N LYS A 168 16.60 -2.48 1.64
CA LYS A 168 17.46 -3.54 2.21
C LYS A 168 17.25 -4.92 1.62
N LEU A 169 16.01 -5.28 1.28
CA LEU A 169 15.67 -6.66 0.95
C LEU A 169 15.42 -6.84 -0.55
N LEU A 170 14.80 -5.86 -1.21
CA LEU A 170 14.66 -5.82 -2.67
C LEU A 170 15.89 -5.24 -3.39
N LYS A 171 16.93 -4.83 -2.65
CA LYS A 171 18.15 -4.19 -3.19
C LYS A 171 17.86 -2.92 -4.00
N GLY A 172 16.81 -2.18 -3.63
CA GLY A 172 16.41 -0.91 -4.24
C GLY A 172 15.05 -0.97 -4.94
N PHE A 173 14.43 0.20 -5.10
CA PHE A 173 13.15 0.38 -5.78
C PHE A 173 13.22 0.07 -7.29
N ASP A 174 14.39 -0.03 -7.90
CA ASP A 174 14.54 -0.37 -9.33
C ASP A 174 13.95 -1.74 -9.68
N GLN A 175 14.05 -2.69 -8.75
CA GLN A 175 13.49 -4.04 -8.92
C GLN A 175 11.96 -4.06 -8.86
N LEU A 176 11.32 -2.99 -8.36
CA LEU A 176 9.86 -2.88 -8.44
C LEU A 176 9.44 -2.59 -9.87
N LYS A 177 8.72 -3.55 -10.44
CA LYS A 177 8.06 -3.46 -11.72
C LYS A 177 6.78 -2.67 -11.57
N ILE A 178 6.58 -1.77 -12.52
CA ILE A 178 5.29 -1.16 -12.76
C ILE A 178 4.49 -2.11 -13.67
N THR A 179 3.21 -2.30 -13.38
CA THR A 179 2.34 -3.37 -13.91
C THR A 179 2.17 -3.37 -15.45
N THR A 180 2.85 -2.49 -16.20
CA THR A 180 2.77 -2.40 -17.66
C THR A 180 4.11 -2.64 -18.35
N LYS A 181 4.27 -3.78 -19.01
CA LYS A 181 5.37 -3.98 -19.96
C LYS A 181 5.04 -3.25 -21.28
N SER A 182 5.28 -1.95 -21.33
CA SER A 182 5.29 -1.18 -22.58
C SER A 182 6.74 -0.82 -22.91
N LEU A 183 7.14 -1.03 -24.18
CA LEU A 183 8.48 -0.70 -24.69
C LEU A 183 8.94 0.68 -24.19
N GLY A 184 10.10 0.74 -23.55
CA GLY A 184 10.77 1.97 -23.13
C GLY A 184 10.23 2.64 -21.85
N ILE A 185 8.93 2.53 -21.52
CA ILE A 185 8.38 3.33 -20.40
C ILE A 185 8.82 2.82 -19.03
N ASN A 186 8.80 1.50 -18.81
CA ASN A 186 9.15 0.94 -17.49
C ASN A 186 10.62 1.15 -17.12
N ASP A 187 11.50 1.21 -18.12
CA ASP A 187 12.94 1.44 -17.94
C ASP A 187 13.26 2.95 -17.79
N ASN A 188 12.31 3.83 -18.12
CA ASN A 188 12.47 5.28 -18.03
C ASN A 188 12.08 5.88 -16.67
N ILE A 189 11.35 5.14 -15.82
CA ILE A 189 10.96 5.65 -14.50
C ILE A 189 12.09 5.37 -13.52
N ILE A 190 12.77 6.45 -13.11
CA ILE A 190 13.99 6.36 -12.31
C ILE A 190 13.69 5.93 -10.86
N TYR A 191 14.73 5.42 -10.20
CA TYR A 191 14.71 5.00 -8.79
C TYR A 191 13.97 5.97 -7.87
N ASP A 192 14.32 7.26 -7.92
CA ASP A 192 13.77 8.27 -7.01
C ASP A 192 12.30 8.59 -7.29
N GLU A 193 11.86 8.45 -8.55
CA GLU A 193 10.43 8.59 -8.89
C GLU A 193 9.64 7.41 -8.30
N LYS A 194 10.20 6.19 -8.34
CA LYS A 194 9.59 5.02 -7.70
C LYS A 194 9.48 5.19 -6.19
N GLU A 195 10.46 5.83 -5.56
CA GLU A 195 10.42 6.19 -4.15
C GLU A 195 9.31 7.22 -3.85
N ALA A 196 9.20 8.28 -4.66
CA ALA A 196 8.12 9.27 -4.54
C ALA A 196 6.73 8.64 -4.77
N ILE A 197 6.60 7.72 -5.73
CA ILE A 197 5.40 6.91 -5.99
C ILE A 197 5.04 6.11 -4.73
N TRP A 198 6.01 5.42 -4.12
CA TRP A 198 5.78 4.68 -2.88
C TRP A 198 5.29 5.58 -1.74
N CYS A 199 5.90 6.75 -1.57
CA CYS A 199 5.48 7.73 -0.57
C CYS A 199 3.99 8.08 -0.71
N VAL A 200 3.52 8.40 -1.92
CA VAL A 200 2.10 8.71 -2.17
C VAL A 200 1.21 7.48 -1.93
N ILE A 201 1.61 6.30 -2.41
CA ILE A 201 0.85 5.06 -2.25
C ILE A 201 0.66 4.73 -0.76
N ALA A 202 1.74 4.67 -0.01
CA ALA A 202 1.73 4.26 1.39
C ALA A 202 1.02 5.27 2.29
N LEU A 203 1.24 6.57 2.09
CA LEU A 203 0.65 7.61 2.95
C LEU A 203 -0.84 7.86 2.69
N CYS A 204 -1.35 7.48 1.51
CA CYS A 204 -2.71 7.80 1.09
C CYS A 204 -3.65 6.59 0.92
N HIS A 205 -3.18 5.35 1.11
CA HIS A 205 -3.98 4.16 0.80
C HIS A 205 -5.27 4.04 1.64
N ASP A 206 -5.24 4.50 2.89
CA ASP A 206 -6.31 4.32 3.89
C ASP A 206 -7.23 5.53 4.06
N LEU A 207 -7.09 6.58 3.24
CA LEU A 207 -7.92 7.79 3.36
C LEU A 207 -9.43 7.50 3.23
N GLY A 208 -9.83 6.46 2.50
CA GLY A 208 -11.22 6.05 2.31
C GLY A 208 -11.83 5.24 3.46
N TYR A 209 -11.06 4.90 4.49
CA TYR A 209 -11.49 4.01 5.58
C TYR A 209 -12.75 4.46 6.33
N PRO A 210 -12.95 5.76 6.64
CA PRO A 210 -14.17 6.25 7.29
C PRO A 210 -15.45 5.85 6.56
N LEU A 211 -15.46 5.97 5.24
CA LEU A 211 -16.64 5.71 4.42
C LEU A 211 -17.00 4.23 4.43
N GLN A 212 -15.99 3.34 4.40
CA GLN A 212 -16.22 1.90 4.52
C GLN A 212 -16.87 1.52 5.86
N LYS A 213 -16.54 2.23 6.94
CA LYS A 213 -17.07 1.96 8.29
C LYS A 213 -18.45 2.56 8.56
N LEU A 214 -18.97 3.41 7.68
CA LEU A 214 -20.31 4.00 7.84
C LEU A 214 -21.43 2.96 7.94
N ASP A 215 -21.35 1.87 7.16
CA ASP A 215 -22.38 0.81 7.22
C ASP A 215 -22.39 0.08 8.56
N GLN A 216 -21.20 -0.17 9.13
CA GLN A 216 -21.07 -0.79 10.45
C GLN A 216 -21.61 0.12 11.56
N LEU A 217 -21.33 1.42 11.47
CA LEU A 217 -21.89 2.44 12.34
C LEU A 217 -23.42 2.47 12.27
N ASN A 218 -23.97 2.57 11.07
CA ASN A 218 -25.42 2.56 10.84
C ASN A 218 -26.07 1.31 11.43
N LYS A 219 -25.48 0.12 11.23
CA LYS A 219 -25.99 -1.15 11.80
C LYS A 219 -26.04 -1.10 13.33
N LYS A 220 -25.02 -0.56 13.99
CA LYS A 220 -25.03 -0.41 15.46
C LYS A 220 -26.09 0.58 15.93
N LEU A 221 -26.24 1.70 15.24
CA LEU A 221 -27.27 2.71 15.54
C LEU A 221 -28.67 2.14 15.37
N VAL A 222 -28.95 1.44 14.27
CA VAL A 222 -30.25 0.80 14.00
C VAL A 222 -30.62 -0.19 15.12
N LYS A 223 -29.68 -1.03 15.57
CA LYS A 223 -29.93 -1.98 16.68
C LYS A 223 -30.34 -1.30 17.98
N ILE A 224 -29.81 -0.11 18.27
CA ILE A 224 -30.22 0.66 19.45
C ILE A 224 -31.61 1.26 19.22
N LEU A 225 -31.84 1.82 18.03
CA LEU A 225 -33.11 2.45 17.67
C LEU A 225 -34.28 1.46 17.62
N GLU A 226 -34.04 0.18 17.32
CA GLU A 226 -35.04 -0.90 17.41
C GLU A 226 -35.69 -0.98 18.80
N PHE A 227 -34.96 -0.65 19.87
CA PHE A 227 -35.52 -0.63 21.24
C PHE A 227 -36.44 0.57 21.51
N PHE A 228 -36.38 1.63 20.69
CA PHE A 228 -37.20 2.83 20.85
C PHE A 228 -38.48 2.82 19.97
N GLY A 229 -38.74 1.72 19.25
CA GLY A 229 -39.92 1.53 18.38
C GLY A 229 -39.67 1.89 16.92
N THR A 230 -40.69 1.76 16.06
CA THR A 230 -40.62 2.01 14.60
C THR A 230 -40.34 3.49 14.32
N SER A 231 -39.08 3.85 14.42
CA SER A 231 -38.56 5.15 14.06
C SER A 231 -38.33 5.17 12.56
N ASN A 232 -38.80 6.20 11.85
CA ASN A 232 -38.40 6.48 10.47
C ASN A 232 -36.93 6.92 10.44
N PHE A 233 -36.01 6.03 10.84
CA PHE A 233 -34.59 6.31 10.79
C PHE A 233 -34.11 6.15 9.35
N ASN A 234 -33.71 7.27 8.77
CA ASN A 234 -32.97 7.25 7.52
C ASN A 234 -31.48 7.07 7.87
N PRO A 235 -30.88 5.90 7.60
CA PRO A 235 -29.46 5.71 7.85
C PRO A 235 -28.63 6.72 7.07
N LEU A 236 -27.45 7.07 7.60
CA LEU A 236 -26.51 7.93 6.90
C LEU A 236 -26.09 7.21 5.61
N ARG A 237 -26.60 7.68 4.47
CA ARG A 237 -26.22 7.16 3.15
C ARG A 237 -25.25 8.13 2.52
N TYR A 238 -24.09 7.62 2.14
CA TYR A 238 -23.20 8.34 1.25
C TYR A 238 -23.74 8.22 -0.18
N SER A 239 -24.26 9.31 -0.73
CA SER A 239 -24.63 9.40 -2.15
C SER A 239 -23.69 10.38 -2.84
N LEU A 240 -23.12 9.94 -3.97
CA LEU A 240 -22.37 10.83 -4.84
C LEU A 240 -23.33 11.56 -5.80
N PRO A 241 -23.16 12.88 -6.03
CA PRO A 241 -23.95 13.60 -7.03
C PRO A 241 -23.68 13.06 -8.43
N LEU A 242 -24.56 13.39 -9.39
CA LEU A 242 -24.49 12.90 -10.77
C LEU A 242 -23.14 13.23 -11.45
N GLU A 243 -22.52 14.39 -11.20
CA GLU A 243 -21.18 14.67 -11.73
C GLU A 243 -20.10 13.75 -11.11
N GLY A 244 -20.31 13.29 -9.88
CA GLY A 244 -19.49 12.26 -9.23
C GLY A 244 -19.45 10.97 -10.05
N THR A 245 -20.57 10.57 -10.65
CA THR A 245 -20.63 9.33 -11.44
C THR A 245 -19.75 9.34 -12.70
N ILE A 246 -19.46 10.52 -13.26
CA ILE A 246 -18.51 10.67 -14.38
C ILE A 246 -17.09 10.44 -13.88
N LEU A 247 -16.74 11.08 -12.77
CA LEU A 247 -15.44 10.91 -12.13
C LEU A 247 -15.21 9.46 -11.68
N ASP A 248 -16.21 8.81 -11.12
CA ASP A 248 -16.10 7.42 -10.66
C ASP A 248 -15.87 6.48 -11.86
N LYS A 249 -16.65 6.67 -12.95
CA LYS A 249 -16.43 5.92 -14.20
C LYS A 249 -15.05 6.16 -14.77
N PHE A 250 -14.57 7.40 -14.74
CA PHE A 250 -13.22 7.77 -15.18
C PHE A 250 -12.16 7.04 -14.35
N ILE A 251 -12.25 7.08 -13.02
CA ILE A 251 -11.29 6.42 -12.13
C ILE A 251 -11.31 4.90 -12.36
N LEU A 252 -12.49 4.28 -12.40
CA LEU A 252 -12.63 2.85 -12.65
C LEU A 252 -12.03 2.45 -14.01
N LYS A 253 -12.22 3.27 -15.04
CA LYS A 253 -11.62 3.10 -16.37
C LYS A 253 -10.09 3.24 -16.34
N LEU A 254 -9.58 4.25 -15.65
CA LEU A 254 -8.15 4.50 -15.48
C LEU A 254 -7.46 3.33 -14.78
N ILE A 255 -7.90 2.94 -13.58
CA ILE A 255 -7.25 1.86 -12.80
C ILE A 255 -7.40 0.47 -13.45
N SER A 256 -8.43 0.27 -14.27
CA SER A 256 -8.66 -0.98 -15.01
C SER A 256 -7.98 -1.04 -16.37
N SER A 257 -7.26 0.01 -16.76
CA SER A 257 -6.58 0.07 -18.05
C SER A 257 -5.21 -0.62 -18.03
N ARG A 258 -4.65 -0.85 -19.22
CA ARG A 258 -3.22 -1.06 -19.48
C ARG A 258 -2.82 -0.27 -20.72
N ILE A 259 -1.57 0.13 -20.81
CA ILE A 259 -1.00 0.58 -22.08
C ILE A 259 -0.41 -0.63 -22.80
N ASN A 260 -0.66 -0.74 -24.11
CA ASN A 260 -0.06 -1.78 -24.95
C ASN A 260 1.24 -1.31 -25.61
N GLU A 261 1.91 -2.20 -26.35
CA GLU A 261 3.17 -1.90 -27.07
C GLU A 261 3.06 -0.76 -28.09
N LYS A 262 1.84 -0.44 -28.55
CA LYS A 262 1.55 0.66 -29.48
C LYS A 262 1.15 1.95 -28.76
N LEU A 263 1.44 2.02 -27.45
CA LEU A 263 1.01 3.05 -26.52
C LEU A 263 -0.51 3.25 -26.43
N LYS A 264 -1.34 2.33 -26.94
CA LYS A 264 -2.79 2.45 -26.84
C LYS A 264 -3.28 2.07 -25.45
N ILE A 265 -4.16 2.89 -24.89
CA ILE A 265 -4.89 2.58 -23.67
C ILE A 265 -5.91 1.49 -23.97
N GLN A 266 -5.71 0.30 -23.40
CA GLN A 266 -6.62 -0.82 -23.47
C GLN A 266 -7.34 -1.02 -22.14
N HIS A 267 -8.66 -0.94 -22.19
CA HIS A 267 -9.52 -1.32 -21.08
C HIS A 267 -9.46 -2.82 -20.80
N GLN A 268 -9.40 -3.20 -19.52
CA GLN A 268 -9.48 -4.59 -19.09
C GLN A 268 -10.83 -4.83 -18.37
N PRO A 269 -11.86 -5.35 -19.06
CA PRO A 269 -13.20 -5.55 -18.48
C PRO A 269 -13.17 -6.36 -17.18
N LYS A 270 -12.26 -7.33 -17.08
CA LYS A 270 -12.02 -8.14 -15.88
C LYS A 270 -11.66 -7.31 -14.65
N PHE A 271 -10.76 -6.33 -14.80
CA PHE A 271 -10.39 -5.45 -13.69
C PHE A 271 -11.49 -4.43 -13.42
N TYR A 272 -12.12 -3.90 -14.48
CA TYR A 272 -13.25 -2.97 -14.34
C TYR A 272 -14.38 -3.57 -13.49
N ALA A 273 -14.80 -4.81 -13.79
CA ALA A 273 -15.86 -5.48 -13.02
C ALA A 273 -15.49 -5.68 -11.53
N LYS A 274 -14.23 -6.04 -11.26
CA LYS A 274 -13.73 -6.22 -9.88
C LYS A 274 -13.66 -4.91 -9.11
N TYR A 275 -13.18 -3.84 -9.73
CA TYR A 275 -13.15 -2.53 -9.10
C TYR A 275 -14.54 -1.92 -8.96
N SER A 276 -15.46 -2.18 -9.90
CA SER A 276 -16.87 -1.77 -9.78
C SER A 276 -17.54 -2.43 -8.57
N LYS A 277 -17.30 -3.72 -8.35
CA LYS A 277 -17.79 -4.43 -7.15
C LYS A 277 -17.16 -3.88 -5.86
N ALA A 278 -15.88 -3.51 -5.89
CA ALA A 278 -15.21 -2.89 -4.74
C ALA A 278 -15.79 -1.49 -4.45
N TYR A 279 -16.06 -0.71 -5.51
CA TYR A 279 -16.74 0.59 -5.44
C TYR A 279 -18.14 0.48 -4.83
N GLU A 280 -18.96 -0.49 -5.25
CA GLU A 280 -20.30 -0.73 -4.68
C GLU A 280 -20.26 -1.03 -3.18
N LYS A 281 -19.18 -1.66 -2.71
CA LYS A 281 -18.95 -1.97 -1.30
C LYS A 281 -18.32 -0.82 -0.51
N LEU A 282 -18.06 0.32 -1.16
CA LEU A 282 -17.32 1.44 -0.60
C LEU A 282 -15.96 1.03 -0.02
N SER A 283 -15.24 0.13 -0.71
CA SER A 283 -13.91 -0.32 -0.30
C SER A 283 -12.97 0.88 -0.13
N HIS A 284 -12.26 0.96 0.98
CA HIS A 284 -11.43 2.10 1.34
C HIS A 284 -10.37 2.43 0.28
N GLY A 285 -9.77 1.44 -0.39
CA GLY A 285 -8.81 1.70 -1.47
C GLY A 285 -9.41 2.50 -2.62
N ILE A 286 -10.59 2.14 -3.10
CA ILE A 286 -11.30 2.89 -4.16
C ILE A 286 -11.71 4.29 -3.67
N MET A 287 -12.22 4.39 -2.44
CA MET A 287 -12.64 5.67 -1.87
C MET A 287 -11.44 6.62 -1.68
N SER A 288 -10.27 6.10 -1.29
CA SER A 288 -9.00 6.83 -1.26
C SER A 288 -8.64 7.37 -2.65
N CYS A 289 -8.78 6.56 -3.70
CA CYS A 289 -8.51 7.00 -5.08
C CYS A 289 -9.41 8.16 -5.50
N ILE A 290 -10.70 8.11 -5.15
CA ILE A 290 -11.65 9.20 -5.42
C ILE A 290 -11.25 10.48 -4.69
N LEU A 291 -10.82 10.38 -3.43
CA LEU A 291 -10.33 11.54 -2.66
C LEU A 291 -9.08 12.17 -3.29
N LEU A 292 -8.11 11.35 -3.70
CA LEU A 292 -6.89 11.84 -4.35
C LEU A 292 -7.21 12.55 -5.66
N MET A 293 -8.03 11.93 -6.50
CA MET A 293 -8.45 12.50 -7.78
C MET A 293 -9.24 13.81 -7.62
N LYS A 294 -10.04 13.94 -6.55
CA LYS A 294 -10.81 15.16 -6.27
C LYS A 294 -9.98 16.30 -5.70
N ASN A 295 -8.92 16.00 -4.94
CA ASN A 295 -8.19 17.03 -4.21
C ASN A 295 -6.88 17.41 -4.90
N LEU A 296 -6.08 16.45 -5.32
CA LEU A 296 -4.73 16.71 -5.81
C LEU A 296 -4.72 17.09 -7.29
N VAL A 297 -4.06 18.21 -7.60
CA VAL A 297 -3.92 18.74 -8.95
C VAL A 297 -3.21 17.75 -9.87
N TYR A 298 -2.18 17.07 -9.36
CA TYR A 298 -1.41 16.08 -10.11
C TYR A 298 -2.26 14.96 -10.74
N PHE A 299 -3.33 14.53 -10.05
CA PHE A 299 -4.25 13.54 -10.60
C PHE A 299 -5.33 14.16 -11.49
N LYS A 300 -5.76 15.41 -11.24
CA LYS A 300 -6.71 16.14 -12.11
C LYS A 300 -6.17 16.38 -13.52
N GLU A 301 -4.87 16.57 -13.64
CA GLU A 301 -4.14 16.72 -14.91
C GLU A 301 -3.87 15.37 -15.59
N THR A 302 -4.56 14.30 -15.20
CA THR A 302 -4.43 13.01 -15.89
C THR A 302 -5.09 13.09 -17.26
N ASP A 303 -4.26 13.09 -18.30
CA ASP A 303 -4.68 12.91 -19.67
C ASP A 303 -5.16 11.45 -19.87
N TYR A 304 -6.45 11.22 -19.64
CA TYR A 304 -7.10 9.97 -20.02
C TYR A 304 -7.99 10.28 -21.21
N GLU A 305 -7.46 10.10 -22.41
CA GLU A 305 -8.22 10.29 -23.63
C GLU A 305 -8.73 8.92 -24.12
N PRO A 306 -10.04 8.62 -23.96
CA PRO A 306 -10.61 7.36 -24.42
C PRO A 306 -10.57 7.19 -25.95
N GLU A 307 -10.30 8.28 -26.70
CA GLU A 307 -10.25 8.32 -28.17
C GLU A 307 -8.84 8.09 -28.77
N PHE A 308 -7.89 7.55 -28.01
CA PHE A 308 -6.64 6.97 -28.56
C PHE A 308 -6.91 5.69 -29.40
N GLU A 309 -7.98 5.64 -30.21
CA GLU A 309 -8.21 4.56 -31.18
C GLU A 309 -7.06 4.45 -32.18
N LYS A 310 -6.39 5.57 -32.49
CA LYS A 310 -5.20 5.60 -33.34
C LYS A 310 -3.89 5.31 -32.59
N GLY A 311 -3.90 5.34 -31.24
CA GLY A 311 -2.70 5.35 -30.40
C GLY A 311 -2.00 6.70 -30.41
N TYR A 312 -1.05 6.90 -29.51
CA TYR A 312 -0.25 8.11 -29.54
C TYR A 312 0.46 8.23 -30.89
N HIS A 313 0.55 9.46 -31.41
CA HIS A 313 0.97 9.71 -32.78
C HIS A 313 2.40 9.23 -33.01
N TYR A 314 2.61 8.49 -34.10
CA TYR A 314 3.95 8.23 -34.63
C TYR A 314 4.38 9.47 -35.40
N GLU A 315 5.52 10.04 -35.04
CA GLU A 315 6.21 10.94 -35.96
C GLU A 315 7.06 10.09 -36.90
N GLU A 316 6.78 10.17 -38.20
CA GLU A 316 7.76 9.71 -39.17
C GLU A 316 8.94 10.67 -39.11
N LYS A 317 9.98 10.30 -38.37
CA LYS A 317 11.30 10.91 -38.57
C LYS A 317 11.70 10.63 -40.02
N SER A 318 11.51 11.63 -40.88
CA SER A 318 12.10 11.67 -42.22
C SER A 318 13.61 11.54 -42.05
N LYS A 319 14.13 10.32 -42.12
CA LYS A 319 15.56 10.06 -42.23
C LYS A 319 15.98 10.57 -43.60
N ASN A 320 16.51 11.80 -43.65
CA ASN A 320 17.33 12.21 -44.76
C ASN A 320 18.55 11.27 -44.81
N ASN A 321 18.52 10.45 -45.87
CA ASN A 321 19.59 9.64 -46.44
C ASN A 321 20.01 8.35 -45.73
N SER A 322 20.19 7.34 -46.59
CA SER A 322 20.66 5.96 -46.40
C SER A 322 19.65 4.95 -45.82
N ALA A 323 19.34 3.98 -46.68
CA ALA A 323 18.45 2.87 -46.47
C ALA A 323 18.90 1.98 -45.31
N GLU A 324 18.19 2.05 -44.18
CA GLU A 324 18.12 0.99 -43.19
C GLU A 324 16.80 1.12 -42.41
N LYS A 325 15.94 0.12 -42.61
CA LYS A 325 14.67 -0.19 -41.92
C LYS A 325 14.02 0.98 -41.17
N GLY A 326 12.99 1.58 -41.78
CA GLY A 326 12.13 2.58 -41.14
C GLY A 326 11.42 2.01 -39.92
N GLY A 327 11.97 2.25 -38.73
CA GLY A 327 11.24 2.15 -37.48
C GLY A 327 10.43 3.42 -37.27
N LYS A 328 9.12 3.29 -37.06
CA LYS A 328 8.30 4.41 -36.58
C LYS A 328 8.65 4.63 -35.11
N GLU A 329 9.26 5.77 -34.78
CA GLU A 329 9.55 6.17 -33.41
C GLU A 329 8.43 7.09 -32.89
N PHE A 330 8.12 7.01 -31.60
CA PHE A 330 7.19 7.92 -30.94
C PHE A 330 7.89 9.27 -30.69
N SER A 331 7.13 10.37 -30.68
CA SER A 331 7.69 11.66 -30.24
C SER A 331 8.01 11.61 -28.74
N ASP A 332 8.98 12.41 -28.30
CA ASP A 332 9.39 12.46 -26.90
C ASP A 332 8.23 12.92 -25.99
N GLU A 333 7.40 13.86 -26.46
CA GLU A 333 6.19 14.33 -25.76
C GLU A 333 5.17 13.20 -25.55
N THR A 334 4.95 12.38 -26.59
CA THR A 334 4.05 11.22 -26.51
C THR A 334 4.54 10.17 -25.50
N LEU A 335 5.85 9.92 -25.46
CA LEU A 335 6.43 8.99 -24.50
C LEU A 335 6.27 9.52 -23.07
N GLU A 336 6.38 10.83 -22.90
CA GLU A 336 6.16 11.49 -21.61
C GLU A 336 4.70 11.42 -21.15
N ASP A 337 3.73 11.68 -22.03
CA ASP A 337 2.31 11.53 -21.72
C ASP A 337 2.00 10.11 -21.24
N ALA A 338 2.51 9.11 -21.96
CA ALA A 338 2.33 7.72 -21.61
C ALA A 338 3.04 7.34 -20.30
N ARG A 339 4.23 7.88 -20.03
CA ARG A 339 4.96 7.71 -18.76
C ARG A 339 4.17 8.27 -17.58
N GLN A 340 3.70 9.52 -17.68
CA GLN A 340 2.93 10.18 -16.62
C GLN A 340 1.58 9.49 -16.38
N TYR A 341 0.93 9.03 -17.44
CA TYR A 341 -0.24 8.17 -17.33
C TYR A 341 0.05 6.89 -16.54
N VAL A 342 1.15 6.19 -16.88
CA VAL A 342 1.55 4.96 -16.20
C VAL A 342 1.80 5.21 -14.71
N ILE A 343 2.51 6.28 -14.36
CA ILE A 343 2.80 6.66 -12.97
C ILE A 343 1.51 6.91 -12.18
N ARG A 344 0.66 7.83 -12.67
CA ARG A 344 -0.59 8.20 -12.01
C ARG A 344 -1.53 7.00 -11.85
N ARG A 345 -1.66 6.20 -12.91
CA ARG A 345 -2.44 4.97 -12.89
C ARG A 345 -1.87 3.98 -11.90
N GLU A 346 -0.56 3.78 -11.84
CA GLU A 346 0.05 2.80 -10.93
C GLU A 346 -0.15 3.17 -9.47
N ILE A 347 -0.06 4.46 -9.12
CA ILE A 347 -0.37 4.95 -7.77
C ILE A 347 -1.82 4.58 -7.40
N LEU A 348 -2.78 5.01 -8.21
CA LEU A 348 -4.21 4.76 -7.96
C LEU A 348 -4.54 3.27 -7.99
N ARG A 349 -3.95 2.51 -8.90
CA ARG A 349 -4.17 1.07 -9.02
C ARG A 349 -3.62 0.31 -7.81
N SER A 350 -2.47 0.70 -7.29
CA SER A 350 -1.88 0.09 -6.09
C SER A 350 -2.78 0.30 -4.89
N ILE A 351 -3.23 1.55 -4.69
CA ILE A 351 -4.19 1.90 -3.63
C ILE A 351 -5.52 1.18 -3.85
N ALA A 352 -6.07 1.10 -5.05
CA ALA A 352 -7.35 0.43 -5.29
C ALA A 352 -7.30 -1.11 -5.19
N SER A 353 -6.11 -1.70 -5.31
CA SER A 353 -5.96 -3.16 -5.34
C SER A 353 -5.65 -3.76 -3.98
N HIS A 354 -5.08 -2.99 -3.06
CA HIS A 354 -4.55 -3.55 -1.81
C HIS A 354 -5.63 -4.20 -0.94
N ASP A 355 -6.84 -3.64 -0.90
CA ASP A 355 -7.99 -4.16 -0.16
C ASP A 355 -8.94 -5.01 -1.00
N ASN A 356 -8.62 -5.23 -2.29
CA ASN A 356 -9.46 -5.99 -3.21
C ASN A 356 -8.95 -7.42 -3.42
N GLU A 357 -9.48 -8.35 -2.61
CA GLU A 357 -9.14 -9.78 -2.70
C GLU A 357 -9.56 -10.44 -4.02
N ASP A 358 -10.44 -9.82 -4.81
CA ASP A 358 -10.80 -10.34 -6.13
C ASP A 358 -9.64 -10.14 -7.13
N ILE A 359 -8.61 -9.35 -6.83
CA ILE A 359 -7.43 -9.16 -7.68
C ILE A 359 -6.33 -10.13 -7.24
N TYR A 360 -5.86 -10.95 -8.17
CA TYR A 360 -4.76 -11.89 -7.91
C TYR A 360 -3.46 -11.32 -8.46
N HIS A 361 -2.34 -11.70 -7.84
CA HIS A 361 -1.01 -11.22 -8.20
C HIS A 361 -0.22 -12.35 -8.87
N ILE A 362 0.56 -12.01 -9.90
CA ILE A 362 1.44 -12.95 -10.62
C ILE A 362 2.91 -12.70 -10.28
N GLU A 363 3.27 -11.45 -10.02
CA GLU A 363 4.61 -11.06 -9.60
C GLU A 363 4.53 -10.43 -8.20
N MET A 364 5.59 -10.58 -7.41
CA MET A 364 5.70 -10.02 -6.06
C MET A 364 6.39 -8.65 -6.03
N ASN A 365 7.23 -8.37 -7.03
CA ASN A 365 8.00 -7.14 -7.13
C ASN A 365 7.19 -6.03 -7.82
N ASN A 366 6.01 -5.69 -7.30
CA ASN A 366 5.22 -4.54 -7.75
C ASN A 366 4.65 -3.77 -6.57
N PHE A 367 4.31 -2.49 -6.79
CA PHE A 367 3.76 -1.63 -5.73
C PHE A 367 2.48 -2.16 -5.09
N PRO A 368 1.49 -2.70 -5.83
CA PRO A 368 0.30 -3.29 -5.22
C PRO A 368 0.63 -4.40 -4.21
N PHE A 369 1.53 -5.31 -4.56
CA PHE A 369 1.92 -6.41 -3.69
C PHE A 369 2.77 -5.93 -2.51
N LEU A 370 3.69 -4.99 -2.73
CA LEU A 370 4.46 -4.36 -1.65
C LEU A 370 3.55 -3.68 -0.62
N LEU A 371 2.53 -2.95 -1.08
CA LEU A 371 1.54 -2.32 -0.21
C LEU A 371 0.77 -3.36 0.61
N ILE A 372 0.26 -4.41 -0.03
CA ILE A 372 -0.43 -5.51 0.67
C ILE A 372 0.47 -6.12 1.74
N MET A 373 1.73 -6.41 1.41
CA MET A 373 2.68 -6.98 2.36
C MET A 373 2.96 -6.03 3.52
N CYS A 374 3.20 -4.75 3.25
CA CYS A 374 3.49 -3.78 4.31
C CYS A 374 2.29 -3.56 5.23
N ASP A 375 1.08 -3.45 4.68
CA ASP A 375 -0.16 -3.33 5.46
C ASP A 375 -0.39 -4.57 6.35
N GLU A 376 -0.25 -5.77 5.77
CA GLU A 376 -0.43 -7.05 6.45
C GLU A 376 0.63 -7.35 7.52
N ILE A 377 1.87 -6.93 7.30
CA ILE A 377 2.98 -7.11 8.23
C ILE A 377 2.92 -6.06 9.35
N GLN A 378 2.34 -4.87 9.13
CA GLN A 378 2.31 -3.81 10.13
C GLN A 378 1.34 -4.16 11.30
N GLU A 379 1.79 -5.05 12.18
CA GLU A 379 0.99 -5.59 13.28
C GLU A 379 1.47 -5.07 14.64
N TRP A 380 2.73 -4.65 14.77
CA TRP A 380 3.28 -4.17 16.05
C TRP A 380 2.67 -2.84 16.51
N SER A 381 2.73 -2.61 17.83
CA SER A 381 2.27 -1.38 18.48
C SER A 381 0.80 -1.02 18.21
N ARG A 382 -0.05 -2.04 18.04
CA ARG A 382 -1.51 -1.90 17.97
C ARG A 382 -2.10 -1.69 19.37
N PRO A 383 -2.83 -0.60 19.62
CA PRO A 383 -3.69 -0.52 20.79
C PRO A 383 -4.90 -1.46 20.55
N ALA A 384 -5.00 -2.58 21.27
CA ALA A 384 -6.22 -3.40 21.21
C ALA A 384 -7.39 -2.58 21.79
N SER A 385 -8.55 -2.58 21.12
CA SER A 385 -9.73 -1.80 21.53
C SER A 385 -10.16 -2.05 23.00
N LYS A 386 -9.95 -3.27 23.51
CA LYS A 386 -10.25 -3.68 24.90
C LYS A 386 -9.45 -2.86 25.93
N ILE A 387 -8.33 -2.26 25.53
CA ILE A 387 -7.37 -1.61 26.42
C ILE A 387 -7.79 -0.19 26.87
N ARG A 388 -8.84 0.43 26.30
CA ARG A 388 -9.34 1.70 26.90
C ARG A 388 -10.20 1.49 28.14
N PHE A 389 -10.83 0.33 28.33
CA PHE A 389 -11.71 0.09 29.49
C PHE A 389 -11.09 -0.83 30.56
N SER A 390 -10.09 -1.65 30.21
CA SER A 390 -9.33 -2.46 31.18
C SER A 390 -7.85 -2.04 31.16
N TYR A 391 -7.53 -0.97 31.89
CA TYR A 391 -6.15 -0.44 32.04
C TYR A 391 -5.25 -1.25 32.99
N LEU A 392 -5.58 -2.50 33.29
CA LEU A 392 -4.77 -3.37 34.14
C LEU A 392 -4.88 -4.79 33.61
N SER A 393 -3.75 -5.38 33.24
CA SER A 393 -3.52 -6.78 32.79
C SER A 393 -3.36 -6.97 31.28
N ASP A 394 -2.09 -6.91 30.88
CA ASP A 394 -1.46 -7.55 29.72
C ASP A 394 -1.21 -6.72 28.43
N PRO A 395 -0.10 -5.95 28.40
CA PRO A 395 0.41 -5.26 27.20
C PRO A 395 1.00 -6.18 26.13
N LYS A 396 1.06 -7.50 26.35
CA LYS A 396 1.77 -8.44 25.50
C LYS A 396 0.79 -9.10 24.54
N ASN A 397 0.52 -8.52 23.38
CA ASN A 397 -0.29 -9.20 22.37
C ASN A 397 0.44 -9.46 21.05
N ILE A 398 1.54 -8.74 20.77
CA ILE A 398 2.37 -8.93 19.58
C ILE A 398 3.81 -8.67 20.01
N GLU A 399 4.62 -9.71 20.10
CA GLU A 399 5.97 -9.58 20.64
C GLU A 399 6.99 -9.31 19.52
N ASN A 400 6.99 -10.07 18.42
CA ASN A 400 8.07 -9.98 17.42
C ASN A 400 7.60 -10.26 15.99
N ILE A 401 8.06 -9.44 15.03
CA ILE A 401 7.98 -9.76 13.60
C ILE A 401 9.38 -9.97 13.07
N GLN A 402 9.60 -11.13 12.44
CA GLN A 402 10.86 -11.50 11.82
C GLN A 402 10.68 -11.68 10.32
N ILE A 403 11.57 -11.07 9.54
CA ILE A 403 11.60 -11.27 8.09
C ILE A 403 12.89 -12.02 7.78
N LYS A 404 12.74 -13.30 7.43
CA LYS A 404 13.85 -14.19 7.09
C LYS A 404 14.29 -13.99 5.65
N ALA A 405 13.33 -13.83 4.74
CA ALA A 405 13.60 -13.52 3.34
C ALA A 405 12.52 -12.61 2.77
N PHE A 406 12.91 -11.65 1.93
CA PHE A 406 11.99 -10.83 1.15
C PHE A 406 12.67 -10.40 -0.15
N ASN A 407 12.54 -11.22 -1.19
CA ASN A 407 13.06 -10.93 -2.52
C ASN A 407 12.02 -11.32 -3.58
N GLU A 408 12.34 -11.11 -4.86
CA GLU A 408 11.42 -11.36 -5.98
C GLU A 408 10.88 -12.80 -6.05
N ASN A 409 11.66 -13.76 -5.55
CA ASN A 409 11.40 -15.19 -5.70
C ASN A 409 11.11 -15.89 -4.36
N ASN A 410 11.33 -15.24 -3.21
CA ASN A 410 11.17 -15.86 -1.92
C ASN A 410 10.80 -14.83 -0.84
N ILE A 411 9.68 -15.08 -0.17
CA ILE A 411 9.23 -14.34 1.01
C ILE A 411 9.04 -15.33 2.15
N ASP A 412 9.75 -15.13 3.27
CA ASP A 412 9.59 -15.91 4.50
C ASP A 412 9.47 -14.95 5.70
N ILE A 413 8.27 -14.91 6.27
CA ILE A 413 7.90 -14.03 7.37
C ILE A 413 7.42 -14.86 8.55
N SER A 414 7.82 -14.47 9.75
CA SER A 414 7.35 -15.07 11.01
C SER A 414 6.79 -13.98 11.93
N ILE A 415 5.56 -14.19 12.41
CA ILE A 415 4.82 -13.27 13.28
C ILE A 415 4.57 -13.98 14.62
N GLY A 416 5.14 -13.43 15.69
CA GLY A 416 4.93 -13.89 17.07
C GLY A 416 3.83 -13.11 17.78
N LEU A 417 2.76 -13.80 18.18
CA LEU A 417 1.57 -13.25 18.82
C LEU A 417 1.32 -13.92 20.17
N ASN A 418 1.00 -13.15 21.21
CA ASN A 418 0.66 -13.72 22.51
C ASN A 418 -0.87 -13.90 22.64
N PHE A 419 -1.46 -14.62 21.68
CA PHE A 419 -2.89 -14.93 21.69
C PHE A 419 -3.17 -16.31 22.29
N PRO A 420 -4.34 -16.49 22.94
CA PRO A 420 -4.90 -17.81 23.20
C PRO A 420 -5.01 -18.62 21.89
N ASP A 421 -4.86 -19.94 21.96
CA ASP A 421 -4.82 -20.80 20.76
C ASP A 421 -6.03 -20.62 19.83
N LYS A 422 -7.22 -20.39 20.39
CA LYS A 422 -8.46 -20.17 19.63
C LYS A 422 -8.42 -18.86 18.84
N ASP A 423 -7.98 -17.78 19.47
CA ASP A 423 -7.89 -16.46 18.82
C ASP A 423 -6.74 -16.44 17.80
N LEU A 424 -5.64 -17.17 18.08
CA LEU A 424 -4.55 -17.38 17.16
C LEU A 424 -5.00 -18.11 15.89
N LEU A 425 -5.85 -19.14 16.06
CA LEU A 425 -6.44 -19.89 14.95
C LEU A 425 -7.31 -18.99 14.06
N ASP A 426 -8.27 -18.27 14.66
CA ASP A 426 -9.15 -17.36 13.91
C ASP A 426 -8.34 -16.29 13.16
N TYR A 427 -7.31 -15.74 13.81
CA TYR A 427 -6.40 -14.76 13.20
C TYR A 427 -5.60 -15.35 12.03
N ALA A 428 -4.98 -16.52 12.21
CA ALA A 428 -4.22 -17.20 11.17
C ALA A 428 -5.11 -17.59 9.99
N ALA A 429 -6.30 -18.12 10.25
CA ALA A 429 -7.28 -18.48 9.23
C ALA A 429 -7.67 -17.27 8.36
N ASN A 430 -7.98 -16.12 8.98
CA ASN A 430 -8.35 -14.90 8.25
C ASN A 430 -7.19 -14.39 7.37
N LYS A 431 -5.96 -14.31 7.89
CA LYS A 431 -4.79 -13.89 7.10
C LYS A 431 -4.51 -14.85 5.95
N TYR A 432 -4.49 -16.16 6.22
CA TYR A 432 -4.17 -17.16 5.19
C TYR A 432 -5.24 -17.18 4.09
N MET A 433 -6.52 -16.97 4.42
CA MET A 433 -7.55 -16.85 3.40
C MET A 433 -7.36 -15.66 2.48
N ARG A 434 -6.91 -14.50 3.00
CA ARG A 434 -6.56 -13.35 2.15
C ARG A 434 -5.48 -13.76 1.15
N PHE A 435 -4.39 -14.38 1.61
CA PHE A 435 -3.31 -14.84 0.72
C PHE A 435 -3.72 -15.97 -0.23
N ILE A 436 -4.58 -16.91 0.18
CA ILE A 436 -5.17 -17.93 -0.70
C ILE A 436 -5.95 -17.26 -1.83
N ARG A 437 -6.74 -16.22 -1.53
CA ARG A 437 -7.49 -15.46 -2.55
C ARG A 437 -6.55 -14.69 -3.48
N LEU A 438 -5.52 -14.02 -2.95
CA LEU A 438 -4.55 -13.25 -3.74
C LEU A 438 -3.66 -14.14 -4.63
N LEU A 439 -3.32 -15.35 -4.16
CA LEU A 439 -2.44 -16.32 -4.82
C LEU A 439 -3.21 -17.49 -5.45
N ARG A 440 -4.53 -17.36 -5.62
CA ARG A 440 -5.35 -18.39 -6.27
C ARG A 440 -4.92 -18.67 -7.70
N SER A 441 -5.28 -19.85 -8.20
CA SER A 441 -5.12 -20.20 -9.61
C SER A 441 -5.92 -19.25 -10.49
N ALA A 442 -5.28 -18.74 -11.54
CA ALA A 442 -5.87 -17.76 -12.44
C ALA A 442 -5.13 -17.73 -13.78
N VAL A 443 -5.65 -16.98 -14.75
CA VAL A 443 -4.98 -16.80 -16.04
C VAL A 443 -3.57 -16.25 -15.81
N HIS A 444 -2.57 -16.94 -16.39
CA HIS A 444 -1.13 -16.69 -16.24
C HIS A 444 -0.51 -17.11 -14.90
N SER A 445 -1.17 -17.94 -14.08
CA SER A 445 -0.60 -18.46 -12.84
C SER A 445 0.63 -19.36 -13.07
N ASP A 446 0.76 -19.94 -14.27
CA ASP A 446 1.94 -20.66 -14.77
C ASP A 446 3.23 -19.81 -14.79
N ARG A 447 3.09 -18.48 -14.82
CA ARG A 447 4.23 -17.54 -14.84
C ARG A 447 4.74 -17.15 -13.47
N ARG A 448 4.10 -17.60 -12.37
CA ARG A 448 4.57 -17.30 -11.02
C ARG A 448 5.85 -18.06 -10.75
N LEU A 449 6.92 -17.37 -10.37
CA LEU A 449 8.22 -17.98 -10.08
C LEU A 449 8.70 -17.55 -8.69
N PHE A 450 7.89 -17.82 -7.67
CA PHE A 450 8.23 -17.46 -6.30
C PHE A 450 7.71 -18.47 -5.27
N ASN A 451 8.33 -18.42 -4.10
CA ASN A 451 7.90 -19.12 -2.89
C ASN A 451 7.43 -18.08 -1.86
N PHE A 452 6.34 -18.40 -1.18
CA PHE A 452 5.79 -17.57 -0.11
C PHE A 452 5.54 -18.42 1.13
N LYS A 453 6.08 -17.96 2.25
CA LYS A 453 5.92 -18.60 3.55
C LYS A 453 5.58 -17.56 4.60
N MET A 454 4.49 -17.81 5.32
CA MET A 454 4.08 -17.01 6.47
C MET A 454 3.83 -17.92 7.66
N SER A 455 4.60 -17.71 8.72
CA SER A 455 4.47 -18.43 9.99
C SER A 455 3.84 -17.51 11.03
N ILE A 456 2.84 -18.02 11.77
CA ILE A 456 2.20 -17.32 12.88
C ILE A 456 2.34 -18.21 14.11
N GLU A 457 3.02 -17.72 15.15
CA GLU A 457 3.34 -18.50 16.34
C GLU A 457 2.97 -17.77 17.63
N ASN A 458 2.69 -18.52 18.70
CA ASN A 458 2.54 -17.97 20.04
C ASN A 458 3.60 -18.43 21.02
N ASN A 459 3.66 -17.74 22.15
CA ASN A 459 4.60 -18.02 23.24
C ASN A 459 4.40 -19.39 23.89
N LYS A 460 3.27 -20.07 23.61
CA LYS A 460 2.95 -21.41 24.09
C LYS A 460 3.44 -22.53 23.15
N GLY A 461 4.06 -22.17 22.01
CA GLY A 461 4.62 -23.12 21.05
C GLY A 461 3.63 -23.60 19.99
N THR A 462 2.40 -23.06 19.95
CA THR A 462 1.45 -23.30 18.85
C THR A 462 1.90 -22.47 17.65
N LYS A 463 2.07 -23.12 16.49
CA LYS A 463 2.51 -22.45 15.27
C LYS A 463 1.67 -22.88 14.08
N TYR A 464 1.18 -21.91 13.33
CA TYR A 464 0.53 -22.11 12.05
C TYR A 464 1.47 -21.65 10.94
N GLN A 465 1.44 -22.33 9.80
CA GLN A 465 2.28 -21.99 8.67
C GLN A 465 1.50 -22.08 7.36
N PHE A 466 1.53 -21.00 6.59
CA PHE A 466 1.08 -20.97 5.21
C PHE A 466 2.29 -21.08 4.29
N ILE A 467 2.24 -22.03 3.36
CA ILE A 467 3.27 -22.27 2.36
C ILE A 467 2.63 -22.27 0.98
N TYR A 468 3.17 -21.46 0.10
CA TYR A 468 2.86 -21.46 -1.32
C TYR A 468 4.18 -21.62 -2.09
N ASP A 469 4.33 -22.77 -2.72
CA ASP A 469 5.44 -23.06 -3.62
C ASP A 469 4.91 -23.07 -5.05
N SER A 470 5.51 -22.27 -5.93
CA SER A 470 5.16 -22.34 -7.34
C SER A 470 5.53 -23.73 -7.91
N PRO A 471 4.66 -24.38 -8.71
CA PRO A 471 4.99 -25.68 -9.29
C PRO A 471 6.17 -25.57 -10.26
N VAL A 472 7.29 -26.22 -9.90
CA VAL A 472 8.52 -26.35 -10.71
C VAL A 472 8.28 -27.21 -11.98
N GLU A 473 7.25 -28.04 -12.00
CA GLU A 473 7.03 -29.12 -13.00
C GLU A 473 6.61 -28.65 -14.41
N PHE A 474 6.36 -27.37 -14.65
CA PHE A 474 6.12 -26.88 -16.02
C PHE A 474 7.36 -26.92 -16.92
N TYR A 475 8.56 -27.13 -16.35
CA TYR A 475 9.83 -26.76 -16.98
C TYR A 475 10.77 -27.91 -17.36
N SER A 476 10.35 -29.19 -17.36
CA SER A 476 11.16 -30.23 -18.02
C SER A 476 10.62 -30.52 -19.43
N ASP A 477 11.37 -30.12 -20.46
CA ASP A 477 11.10 -30.45 -21.87
C ASP A 477 10.98 -31.98 -22.12
N GLU A 478 11.42 -32.80 -21.17
CA GLU A 478 11.40 -34.27 -21.26
C GLU A 478 10.07 -34.94 -20.86
N LYS A 479 9.06 -34.20 -20.37
CA LYS A 479 7.78 -34.80 -19.91
C LYS A 479 6.52 -34.17 -20.52
N LYS A 480 6.49 -33.96 -21.83
CA LYS A 480 5.25 -33.65 -22.57
C LYS A 480 4.19 -34.78 -22.58
N ASN A 481 4.49 -35.95 -22.02
CA ASN A 481 3.61 -37.14 -22.09
C ASN A 481 3.00 -37.61 -20.75
N LYS A 482 3.00 -36.79 -19.70
CA LYS A 482 2.13 -37.05 -18.53
C LYS A 482 1.21 -35.87 -18.27
N LYS A 483 -0.04 -36.01 -18.73
CA LYS A 483 -1.18 -35.21 -18.28
C LYS A 483 -1.48 -35.55 -16.81
N GLU A 484 -0.70 -35.00 -15.90
CA GLU A 484 -1.16 -34.76 -14.53
C GLU A 484 -0.90 -33.29 -14.24
N ASP A 485 -1.92 -32.48 -14.48
CA ASP A 485 -1.95 -31.04 -14.18
C ASP A 485 -1.89 -30.84 -12.65
N SER A 486 -0.71 -30.97 -12.04
CA SER A 486 -0.57 -30.86 -10.59
C SER A 486 -0.09 -29.46 -10.20
N TYR A 487 -1.00 -28.49 -10.27
CA TYR A 487 -0.84 -27.30 -9.44
C TYR A 487 -0.92 -27.76 -7.99
N LYS A 488 0.21 -27.77 -7.27
CA LYS A 488 0.17 -28.08 -5.84
C LYS A 488 -0.59 -26.96 -5.15
N SER A 489 -1.76 -27.28 -4.62
CA SER A 489 -2.54 -26.35 -3.81
C SER A 489 -1.68 -25.78 -2.68
N PRO A 490 -1.86 -24.49 -2.32
CA PRO A 490 -1.21 -23.93 -1.14
C PRO A 490 -1.44 -24.84 0.07
N LYS A 491 -0.43 -24.95 0.94
CA LYS A 491 -0.50 -25.80 2.13
C LYS A 491 -0.60 -24.91 3.36
N CYS A 492 -1.61 -25.14 4.19
CA CYS A 492 -1.65 -24.63 5.56
C CYS A 492 -1.34 -25.79 6.49
N ILE A 493 -0.39 -25.61 7.40
CA ILE A 493 0.07 -26.64 8.34
C ILE A 493 -0.08 -26.08 9.76
N GLU A 494 -0.72 -26.83 10.64
CA GLU A 494 -0.71 -26.58 12.09
C GLU A 494 0.40 -27.43 12.73
N PHE A 495 1.21 -26.78 13.57
CA PHE A 495 2.19 -27.40 14.44
C PHE A 495 1.75 -27.22 15.89
N LYS A 496 1.37 -28.33 16.53
CA LYS A 496 0.99 -28.34 17.95
C LYS A 496 1.84 -29.37 18.68
N ASN A 497 2.66 -28.91 19.62
CA ASN A 497 3.54 -29.79 20.42
C ASN A 497 4.40 -30.76 19.59
N GLY A 498 4.85 -30.34 18.39
CA GLY A 498 5.68 -31.16 17.50
C GLY A 498 4.94 -32.11 16.55
N TYR A 499 3.60 -32.10 16.54
CA TYR A 499 2.79 -32.85 15.57
C TYR A 499 2.29 -31.94 14.45
N GLU A 500 2.40 -32.42 13.20
CA GLU A 500 1.90 -31.76 11.99
C GLU A 500 0.47 -32.22 11.70
N ASP A 501 -0.48 -31.29 11.59
CA ASP A 501 -1.79 -31.55 10.99
C ASP A 501 -1.85 -30.99 9.56
N PRO A 502 -1.72 -31.86 8.53
CA PRO A 502 -1.81 -31.45 7.13
C PRO A 502 -3.23 -31.15 6.63
N ASP A 503 -4.28 -31.56 7.36
CA ASP A 503 -5.68 -31.30 7.00
C ASP A 503 -6.17 -29.92 7.47
N PHE A 504 -5.29 -29.13 8.10
CA PHE A 504 -5.58 -27.80 8.61
C PHE A 504 -6.21 -26.85 7.58
N LEU A 505 -5.79 -26.91 6.31
CA LEU A 505 -6.40 -26.12 5.24
C LEU A 505 -7.89 -26.44 5.04
N ARG A 506 -8.26 -27.72 5.10
CA ARG A 506 -9.66 -28.15 4.99
C ARG A 506 -10.46 -27.65 6.20
N ASN A 507 -9.88 -27.74 7.39
CA ASN A 507 -10.49 -27.24 8.62
C ASN A 507 -10.73 -25.71 8.58
N ILE A 508 -9.78 -24.93 8.03
CA ILE A 508 -9.96 -23.48 7.80
C ILE A 508 -11.14 -23.22 6.84
N ILE A 509 -11.18 -23.92 5.70
CA ILE A 509 -12.22 -23.72 4.68
C ILE A 509 -13.60 -24.09 5.26
N GLU A 510 -13.71 -25.19 6.00
CA GLU A 510 -14.95 -25.62 6.65
C GLU A 510 -15.38 -24.68 7.78
N MET A 511 -14.44 -24.14 8.58
CA MET A 511 -14.75 -23.14 9.61
C MET A 511 -15.35 -21.86 9.02
N ILE A 512 -14.82 -21.41 7.89
CA ILE A 512 -15.23 -20.13 7.28
C ILE A 512 -16.54 -20.26 6.53
N ASN A 513 -16.79 -21.38 5.85
CA ASN A 513 -18.08 -21.61 5.18
C ASN A 513 -19.26 -21.76 6.17
N LYS A 514 -18.98 -21.98 7.47
CA LYS A 514 -19.99 -22.04 8.54
C LYS A 514 -20.26 -20.69 9.20
N LYS A 515 -19.40 -19.68 9.00
CA LYS A 515 -19.60 -18.29 9.45
C LYS A 515 -20.30 -17.50 8.37
#